data_AF-A0A9N9E0S8-F1
#
_entry.id   AF-A0A9N9E0S8-F1
#
_cell.length_a   1.000
_cell.length_b   1.000
_cell.length_c   1.000
_cell.angle_alpha   90.00
_cell.angle_beta   90.00
_cell.angle_gamma   90.00
#
_symmetry.space_group_name_H-M   'P 1'
#
loop_
_entity.id
_entity.type
_entity.pdbx_description
1 polymer ?
#
loop_
_entity_poly.entity_id
_entity_poly.type
_entity_poly.pdbx_seq_one_letter_code
_entity_poly.pdbx_strand_id
1 'polypeptide(L)'
;MDETELNIMKETLQNLKGSLVDLTEVPPSESKALLDNVSGNLEDVQDISIGRSFRVGWGPNGRFVRRSKKNVRPIYTSFVPRMSRISRASQRDIVKFHQVLIVSEEDIHTKERINKSLELIFERTTFEQEDDTPFVNETGLTFMDLISNFDTKTIDEHENLTWKLCHALWDDIQLLNEHYEKEIKDYRKARISKWFQISNELRMADHLKLSGYSDDNTDLIFAYLTSKQISKASLTAIKNRDFHLASLISQLYGNDFVKECMNNQLGHWKETEVNNLISPNYSKFFELLSGNVFATTKGLDWRTTISMQMWYGCSLNDPFDEALAAYEEARKSSENISKPFVWYNQPFSDCASDHWAYLDSDKQIFDLHYHLMKLSTDSTYSLEDALLPRSNHVAPLDYRVTWLLHYMIARVFHIRDFSNGGVTVDQTTLKFIFELETLGIWQWAVFIAMFINEPDVRKNVLFELLNRYVHQIPKEKVENFRNFAIKTMKLKEEWFSEAQEIFSKYKEVPGRKRKFSY
;
A
#
# COMPACT_ATOMS: atom_id res chain seq x y z
N MET A 1 4.88 28.34 9.95
CA MET A 1 5.84 27.75 9.00
C MET A 1 5.69 28.56 7.73
N ASP A 2 6.75 29.26 7.35
CA ASP A 2 6.71 30.29 6.31
C ASP A 2 6.58 29.62 4.93
N GLU A 3 5.59 30.04 4.13
CA GLU A 3 5.30 29.54 2.76
C GLU A 3 6.55 29.52 1.85
N THR A 4 7.54 30.35 2.17
CA THR A 4 8.85 30.44 1.55
C THR A 4 9.73 29.21 1.79
N GLU A 5 9.70 28.54 2.94
CA GLU A 5 10.55 27.37 3.21
C GLU A 5 10.05 26.11 2.48
N LEU A 6 8.73 25.93 2.41
CA LEU A 6 8.11 24.87 1.62
C LEU A 6 8.35 25.10 0.11
N ASN A 7 8.34 26.36 -0.34
CA ASN A 7 8.69 26.72 -1.72
C ASN A 7 10.17 26.49 -2.02
N ILE A 8 11.08 26.70 -1.06
CA ILE A 8 12.50 26.37 -1.21
C ILE A 8 12.68 24.84 -1.31
N MET A 9 11.96 24.04 -0.53
CA MET A 9 11.98 22.58 -0.66
C MET A 9 11.40 22.13 -2.01
N LYS A 10 10.27 22.71 -2.44
CA LYS A 10 9.64 22.46 -3.74
C LYS A 10 10.53 22.84 -4.92
N GLU A 11 11.22 23.99 -4.86
CA GLU A 11 12.23 24.38 -5.86
C GLU A 11 13.46 23.47 -5.82
N THR A 12 13.82 22.94 -4.66
CA THR A 12 14.93 21.99 -4.53
C THR A 12 14.57 20.62 -5.09
N LEU A 13 13.32 20.18 -4.93
CA LEU A 13 12.77 18.96 -5.53
C LEU A 13 12.51 19.13 -7.05
N GLN A 14 12.04 20.29 -7.51
CA GLN A 14 11.85 20.59 -8.94
C GLN A 14 13.17 20.75 -9.70
N ASN A 15 14.18 21.39 -9.11
CA ASN A 15 15.50 21.50 -9.75
C ASN A 15 16.23 20.14 -9.81
N LEU A 16 15.95 19.23 -8.88
CA LEU A 16 16.41 17.83 -8.96
C LEU A 16 15.67 17.04 -10.06
N LYS A 17 14.37 17.33 -10.33
CA LYS A 17 13.65 16.79 -11.50
C LYS A 17 14.29 17.23 -12.82
N GLY A 18 14.69 18.50 -12.95
CA GLY A 18 15.34 19.03 -14.16
C GLY A 18 16.71 18.40 -14.45
N SER A 19 17.49 18.09 -13.41
CA SER A 19 18.78 17.40 -13.55
C SER A 19 18.66 15.89 -13.79
N LEU A 20 17.48 15.29 -13.58
CA LEU A 20 17.26 13.86 -13.77
C LEU A 20 17.04 13.50 -15.25
N VAL A 21 16.40 14.39 -16.01
CA VAL A 21 16.05 14.16 -17.43
C VAL A 21 17.29 14.03 -18.32
N ASP A 22 18.38 14.74 -18.00
CA ASP A 22 19.64 14.68 -18.76
C ASP A 22 20.53 13.47 -18.41
N LEU A 23 20.16 12.65 -17.41
CA LEU A 23 20.91 11.46 -16.99
C LEU A 23 20.16 10.13 -17.23
N THR A 24 18.92 10.18 -17.75
CA THR A 24 18.05 9.01 -17.92
C THR A 24 17.88 8.53 -19.37
N GLU A 25 18.63 9.04 -20.34
CA GLU A 25 18.69 8.42 -21.67
C GLU A 25 19.53 7.13 -21.66
N VAL A 26 18.93 6.05 -21.14
CA VAL A 26 19.31 4.68 -21.50
C VAL A 26 18.30 4.21 -22.56
N PRO A 27 18.74 3.78 -23.75
CA PRO A 27 17.81 3.48 -24.83
C PRO A 27 16.90 2.28 -24.48
N PRO A 28 15.65 2.24 -25.00
CA PRO A 28 14.60 1.31 -24.56
C PRO A 28 14.78 -0.15 -25.03
N SER A 29 15.92 -0.49 -25.61
CA SER A 29 16.10 -1.73 -26.38
C SER A 29 16.62 -2.93 -25.58
N GLU A 30 17.06 -2.76 -24.33
CA GLU A 30 17.61 -3.88 -23.53
C GLU A 30 16.64 -4.46 -22.48
N SER A 31 15.52 -3.79 -22.18
CA SER A 31 14.50 -4.32 -21.24
C SER A 31 13.66 -5.44 -21.83
N LYS A 32 13.50 -5.50 -23.17
CA LYS A 32 12.76 -6.56 -23.88
C LYS A 32 13.52 -7.89 -24.02
N ALA A 33 14.84 -7.91 -23.86
CA ALA A 33 15.65 -9.10 -24.18
C ALA A 33 15.72 -10.15 -23.05
N LEU A 34 15.09 -9.90 -21.90
CA LEU A 34 15.19 -10.77 -20.72
C LEU A 34 14.06 -11.81 -20.58
N LEU A 35 13.01 -11.78 -21.40
CA LEU A 35 11.78 -12.53 -21.06
C LEU A 35 11.29 -13.54 -22.10
N ASP A 36 11.90 -13.61 -23.29
CA ASP A 36 11.71 -14.77 -24.17
C ASP A 36 12.41 -16.05 -23.67
N ASN A 37 13.14 -15.99 -22.55
CA ASN A 37 14.01 -17.10 -22.09
C ASN A 37 13.70 -17.67 -20.69
N VAL A 38 12.55 -17.33 -20.08
CA VAL A 38 12.25 -17.83 -18.72
C VAL A 38 11.77 -19.29 -18.71
N SER A 39 11.41 -19.87 -19.86
CA SER A 39 11.21 -21.33 -19.99
C SER A 39 12.49 -22.11 -20.37
N GLY A 40 13.64 -21.44 -20.55
CA GLY A 40 14.87 -22.07 -21.04
C GLY A 40 16.03 -22.21 -20.04
N ASN A 41 15.92 -21.65 -18.84
CA ASN A 41 17.13 -21.31 -18.05
C ASN A 41 17.26 -22.00 -16.68
N LEU A 42 16.88 -23.28 -16.57
CA LEU A 42 17.36 -24.12 -15.47
C LEU A 42 18.79 -24.66 -15.70
N GLU A 43 19.32 -24.56 -16.91
CA GLU A 43 20.73 -24.87 -17.21
C GLU A 43 21.69 -23.69 -16.92
N ASP A 44 21.16 -22.48 -16.73
CA ASP A 44 21.95 -21.24 -16.66
C ASP A 44 22.55 -20.94 -15.26
N VAL A 45 22.32 -21.83 -14.29
CA VAL A 45 22.89 -21.83 -12.93
C VAL A 45 24.15 -22.72 -12.83
N GLN A 46 24.50 -23.48 -13.87
CA GLN A 46 25.61 -24.45 -13.79
C GLN A 46 27.02 -23.85 -13.89
N ASP A 47 27.20 -22.54 -14.00
CA ASP A 47 28.53 -21.93 -14.11
C ASP A 47 29.01 -21.25 -12.82
N ILE A 48 28.77 -21.91 -11.68
CA ILE A 48 29.54 -21.73 -10.43
C ILE A 48 30.84 -22.55 -10.54
N SER A 49 31.53 -22.47 -11.69
CA SER A 49 32.80 -23.14 -11.89
C SER A 49 33.86 -22.48 -10.98
N ILE A 50 34.35 -23.28 -10.03
CA ILE A 50 35.25 -22.93 -8.91
C ILE A 50 36.68 -22.62 -9.44
N GLY A 51 36.82 -21.58 -10.25
CA GLY A 51 38.11 -21.15 -10.83
C GLY A 51 38.44 -19.67 -10.63
N ARG A 52 37.44 -18.79 -10.54
CA ARG A 52 37.60 -17.35 -10.27
C ARG A 52 36.36 -16.82 -9.54
N SER A 53 36.40 -16.75 -8.22
CA SER A 53 35.26 -16.29 -7.42
C SER A 53 35.06 -14.77 -7.58
N PHE A 54 34.01 -14.35 -8.27
CA PHE A 54 33.51 -12.99 -8.17
C PHE A 54 32.51 -12.93 -7.01
N ARG A 55 32.84 -12.21 -5.93
CA ARG A 55 31.88 -11.97 -4.84
C ARG A 55 30.91 -10.89 -5.30
N VAL A 56 29.63 -11.25 -5.41
CA VAL A 56 28.56 -10.27 -5.62
C VAL A 56 28.57 -9.33 -4.43
N GLY A 57 28.80 -8.04 -4.71
CA GLY A 57 28.77 -6.97 -3.72
C GLY A 57 27.49 -6.16 -3.87
N TRP A 58 26.94 -5.73 -2.73
CA TRP A 58 25.90 -4.72 -2.66
C TRP A 58 26.56 -3.35 -2.52
N GLY A 59 26.19 -2.43 -3.40
CA GLY A 59 26.52 -1.02 -3.34
C GLY A 59 25.34 -0.20 -2.80
N PRO A 60 25.57 1.10 -2.54
CA PRO A 60 24.53 2.00 -2.05
C PRO A 60 23.34 2.08 -3.01
N ASN A 61 22.18 2.46 -2.47
CA ASN A 61 20.90 2.55 -3.18
C ASN A 61 20.44 1.20 -3.75
N GLY A 62 20.66 0.07 -3.09
CA GLY A 62 20.17 -1.24 -3.58
C GLY A 62 20.78 -1.67 -4.92
N ARG A 63 21.97 -1.16 -5.27
CA ARG A 63 22.70 -1.62 -6.45
C ARG A 63 23.44 -2.90 -6.12
N PHE A 64 23.29 -3.93 -6.94
CA PHE A 64 24.17 -5.09 -6.85
C PHE A 64 25.09 -5.18 -8.06
N VAL A 65 26.23 -5.79 -7.82
CA VAL A 65 27.32 -5.84 -8.77
C VAL A 65 27.42 -7.27 -9.30
N ARG A 66 27.36 -7.45 -10.63
CA ARG A 66 27.61 -8.76 -11.27
C ARG A 66 28.64 -8.67 -12.38
N ARG A 67 29.32 -9.78 -12.65
CA ARG A 67 30.24 -9.92 -13.79
C ARG A 67 29.47 -9.99 -15.10
N SER A 68 29.87 -9.21 -16.11
CA SER A 68 29.28 -9.25 -17.45
C SER A 68 29.70 -10.52 -18.21
N LYS A 69 28.75 -11.25 -18.81
CA LYS A 69 29.02 -12.49 -19.55
C LYS A 69 29.49 -12.30 -21.03
N LYS A 70 29.38 -11.11 -21.64
CA LYS A 70 29.70 -10.92 -23.09
C LYS A 70 30.40 -9.59 -23.43
N ASN A 71 31.19 -9.64 -24.50
CA ASN A 71 31.94 -8.56 -25.17
C ASN A 71 31.22 -7.19 -25.18
N VAL A 72 31.53 -6.30 -24.24
CA VAL A 72 31.07 -4.90 -24.27
C VAL A 72 32.28 -3.98 -24.13
N ARG A 73 32.34 -2.92 -24.94
CA ARG A 73 33.46 -1.98 -24.95
C ARG A 73 33.55 -1.25 -23.59
N PRO A 74 34.75 -1.08 -23.02
CA PRO A 74 34.92 -0.49 -21.70
C PRO A 74 34.56 1.00 -21.68
N ILE A 75 33.81 1.43 -20.65
CA ILE A 75 33.70 2.84 -20.25
C ILE A 75 34.77 3.09 -19.18
N TYR A 76 35.60 4.09 -19.39
CA TYR A 76 36.64 4.50 -18.46
C TYR A 76 36.02 5.35 -17.34
N THR A 77 36.20 4.95 -16.08
CA THR A 77 36.08 5.87 -14.95
C THR A 77 37.48 6.38 -14.58
N SER A 78 37.59 7.65 -14.19
CA SER A 78 38.85 8.34 -13.90
C SER A 78 39.58 7.86 -12.63
N PHE A 79 39.04 6.84 -11.94
CA PHE A 79 39.59 6.25 -10.73
C PHE A 79 40.28 4.91 -11.03
N VAL A 80 41.43 4.97 -11.70
CA VAL A 80 42.39 3.85 -11.67
C VAL A 80 43.66 4.36 -10.98
N PRO A 81 44.00 3.85 -9.78
CA PRO A 81 45.29 4.14 -9.17
C PRO A 81 46.36 3.64 -10.13
N ARG A 82 47.30 4.51 -10.54
CA ARG A 82 48.52 4.09 -11.24
C ARG A 82 49.38 3.29 -10.25
N MET A 83 49.04 2.03 -10.01
CA MET A 83 49.95 1.09 -9.42
C MET A 83 50.92 0.60 -10.49
N SER A 84 52.19 0.78 -10.18
CA SER A 84 53.32 0.25 -10.93
C SER A 84 53.22 -1.28 -11.05
N ARG A 85 53.37 -1.77 -12.28
CA ARG A 85 53.60 -3.18 -12.65
C ARG A 85 52.49 -4.17 -12.23
N ILE A 86 51.29 -4.00 -12.78
CA ILE A 86 50.42 -5.16 -13.01
C ILE A 86 50.80 -5.74 -14.37
N SER A 87 51.52 -6.85 -14.34
CA SER A 87 51.82 -7.73 -15.46
C SER A 87 50.57 -7.97 -16.31
N ARG A 88 50.73 -7.86 -17.64
CA ARG A 88 49.77 -8.21 -18.72
C ARG A 88 48.64 -9.15 -18.28
N ALA A 89 47.57 -8.60 -17.70
CA ALA A 89 46.32 -9.31 -17.49
C ALA A 89 45.43 -9.05 -18.71
N SER A 90 45.39 -10.04 -19.62
CA SER A 90 44.66 -10.03 -20.88
C SER A 90 43.14 -10.24 -20.74
N GLN A 91 42.55 -10.07 -19.56
CA GLN A 91 41.10 -10.08 -19.37
C GLN A 91 40.70 -8.99 -18.37
N ARG A 92 40.22 -7.87 -18.90
CA ARG A 92 39.64 -6.77 -18.13
C ARG A 92 38.20 -7.16 -17.84
N ASP A 93 37.90 -7.53 -16.60
CA ASP A 93 36.55 -7.94 -16.20
C ASP A 93 35.59 -6.73 -16.21
N ILE A 94 34.57 -6.80 -17.07
CA ILE A 94 33.51 -5.80 -17.14
C ILE A 94 32.52 -6.11 -16.02
N VAL A 95 32.33 -5.14 -15.13
CA VAL A 95 31.39 -5.20 -14.02
C VAL A 95 30.13 -4.42 -14.41
N LYS A 96 28.95 -5.03 -14.26
CA LYS A 96 27.67 -4.35 -14.48
C LYS A 96 26.98 -4.08 -13.15
N PHE A 97 26.59 -2.83 -12.94
CA PHE A 97 25.73 -2.41 -11.84
C PHE A 97 24.27 -2.63 -12.23
N HIS A 98 23.50 -3.27 -11.36
CA HIS A 98 22.06 -3.44 -11.53
C HIS A 98 21.38 -2.85 -10.31
N GLN A 99 20.29 -2.14 -10.54
CA GLN A 99 19.42 -1.61 -9.52
C GLN A 99 18.36 -2.66 -9.18
N VAL A 100 18.13 -2.95 -7.91
CA VAL A 100 16.99 -3.80 -7.51
C VAL A 100 15.70 -3.04 -7.78
N LEU A 101 14.78 -3.69 -8.48
CA LEU A 101 13.41 -3.23 -8.61
C LEU A 101 12.71 -3.48 -7.28
N ILE A 102 12.29 -2.39 -6.63
CA ILE A 102 11.65 -2.42 -5.31
C ILE A 102 10.15 -2.18 -5.44
N VAL A 103 9.76 -1.45 -6.48
CA VAL A 103 8.38 -1.04 -6.77
C VAL A 103 7.94 -1.71 -8.07
N SER A 104 6.65 -1.98 -8.22
CA SER A 104 6.08 -2.54 -9.46
C SER A 104 5.86 -1.48 -10.54
N GLU A 105 5.65 -0.23 -10.13
CA GLU A 105 5.38 0.91 -11.00
C GLU A 105 6.63 1.74 -11.31
N GLU A 106 6.52 2.64 -12.29
CA GLU A 106 7.59 3.57 -12.62
C GLU A 106 7.94 4.48 -11.42
N ASP A 107 9.24 4.63 -11.17
CA ASP A 107 9.79 5.44 -10.09
C ASP A 107 9.18 6.85 -10.01
N ILE A 108 8.81 7.45 -11.14
CA ILE A 108 8.28 8.83 -11.20
C ILE A 108 6.97 8.95 -10.40
N HIS A 109 6.04 8.03 -10.61
CA HIS A 109 4.73 8.03 -9.95
C HIS A 109 4.86 7.70 -8.46
N THR A 110 5.71 6.73 -8.12
CA THR A 110 5.97 6.36 -6.72
C THR A 110 6.64 7.50 -5.96
N LYS A 111 7.62 8.18 -6.55
CA LYS A 111 8.25 9.37 -5.98
C LYS A 111 7.24 10.48 -5.73
N GLU A 112 6.33 10.72 -6.67
CA GLU A 112 5.28 11.72 -6.49
C GLU A 112 4.36 11.39 -5.31
N ARG A 113 3.90 10.13 -5.21
CA ARG A 113 3.07 9.68 -4.07
C ARG A 113 3.78 9.83 -2.74
N ILE A 114 5.03 9.38 -2.65
CA ILE A 114 5.88 9.50 -1.46
C ILE A 114 6.01 10.96 -1.05
N ASN A 115 6.41 11.83 -1.98
CA ASN A 115 6.57 13.26 -1.70
C ASN A 115 5.28 13.85 -1.13
N LYS A 116 4.12 13.60 -1.77
CA LYS A 116 2.84 14.11 -1.28
C LYS A 116 2.50 13.60 0.13
N SER A 117 2.67 12.31 0.41
CA SER A 117 2.41 11.78 1.76
C SER A 117 3.30 12.41 2.81
N LEU A 118 4.60 12.54 2.52
CA LEU A 118 5.57 12.98 3.50
C LEU A 118 5.57 14.50 3.67
N GLU A 119 5.22 15.27 2.64
CA GLU A 119 4.94 16.71 2.76
C GLU A 119 3.78 16.95 3.74
N LEU A 120 2.67 16.22 3.61
CA LEU A 120 1.52 16.35 4.51
C LEU A 120 1.91 16.04 5.96
N ILE A 121 2.66 14.96 6.19
CA ILE A 121 3.12 14.59 7.53
C ILE A 121 4.09 15.64 8.05
N PHE A 122 5.06 16.07 7.24
CA PHE A 122 6.02 17.09 7.61
C PHE A 122 5.32 18.38 8.07
N GLU A 123 4.30 18.84 7.34
CA GLU A 123 3.55 20.04 7.69
C GLU A 123 2.81 19.96 9.02
N ARG A 124 2.48 18.74 9.45
CA ARG A 124 1.74 18.42 10.68
C ARG A 124 2.64 17.82 11.76
N THR A 125 3.96 17.94 11.65
CA THR A 125 4.88 17.41 12.67
C THR A 125 5.64 18.53 13.36
N THR A 126 5.96 18.33 14.64
CA THR A 126 6.82 19.22 15.41
C THR A 126 8.13 18.52 15.74
N PHE A 127 9.24 19.24 15.60
CA PHE A 127 10.56 18.69 15.88
C PHE A 127 10.98 19.04 17.30
N GLU A 128 11.37 18.03 18.06
CA GLU A 128 11.93 18.12 19.41
C GLU A 128 13.30 17.44 19.47
N GLN A 129 13.93 17.49 20.64
CA GLN A 129 15.25 16.91 20.85
C GLN A 129 15.19 16.05 22.11
N GLU A 130 15.53 14.78 21.95
CA GLU A 130 15.58 13.76 23.01
C GLU A 130 16.98 13.17 23.02
N ASP A 131 17.65 13.19 24.18
CA ASP A 131 19.01 12.66 24.37
C ASP A 131 19.98 13.07 23.26
N ASP A 132 19.99 14.37 22.94
CA ASP A 132 20.87 14.95 21.92
C ASP A 132 20.60 14.49 20.48
N THR A 133 19.46 13.86 20.22
CA THR A 133 19.00 13.43 18.89
C THR A 133 17.67 14.10 18.53
N PRO A 134 17.45 14.49 17.26
CA PRO A 134 16.16 15.03 16.87
C PRO A 134 15.09 13.94 16.94
N PHE A 135 13.95 14.30 17.51
CA PHE A 135 12.78 13.44 17.65
C PHE A 135 11.56 14.17 17.08
N VAL A 136 10.63 13.43 16.49
CA VAL A 136 9.41 14.00 15.92
C VAL A 136 8.24 13.73 16.85
N ASN A 137 7.56 14.80 17.26
CA ASN A 137 6.28 14.73 17.94
C ASN A 137 5.13 14.80 16.93
N GLU A 138 4.13 13.96 17.19
CA GLU A 138 2.93 13.87 16.37
C GLU A 138 1.96 15.01 16.69
N THR A 139 1.37 15.60 15.64
CA THR A 139 0.18 16.45 15.80
C THR A 139 -1.00 15.84 15.05
N GLY A 140 -2.22 16.22 15.44
CA GLY A 140 -3.46 15.60 14.97
C GLY A 140 -3.58 15.59 13.44
N LEU A 141 -3.54 14.38 12.87
CA LEU A 141 -3.73 14.09 11.46
C LEU A 141 -4.92 13.13 11.33
N THR A 142 -5.77 13.33 10.33
CA THR A 142 -6.92 12.45 10.08
C THR A 142 -6.75 11.67 8.78
N PHE A 143 -7.45 10.54 8.62
CA PHE A 143 -7.48 9.84 7.35
C PHE A 143 -8.16 10.67 6.25
N MET A 144 -9.09 11.57 6.59
CA MET A 144 -9.61 12.56 5.64
C MET A 144 -8.55 13.47 5.06
N ASP A 145 -7.57 13.91 5.86
CA ASP A 145 -6.47 14.74 5.36
C ASP A 145 -5.69 13.99 4.28
N LEU A 146 -5.39 12.70 4.50
CA LEU A 146 -4.74 11.84 3.50
C LEU A 146 -5.60 11.68 2.23
N ILE A 147 -6.90 11.47 2.37
CA ILE A 147 -7.82 11.37 1.22
C ILE A 147 -7.85 12.68 0.42
N SER A 148 -7.82 13.82 1.09
CA SER A 148 -7.83 15.14 0.43
C SER A 148 -6.51 15.48 -0.26
N ASN A 149 -5.40 14.90 0.20
CA ASN A 149 -4.07 15.13 -0.33
C ASN A 149 -3.80 14.34 -1.63
N PHE A 150 -4.49 13.22 -1.82
CA PHE A 150 -4.33 12.37 -3.00
C PHE A 150 -5.48 12.53 -3.99
N ASP A 151 -5.15 12.91 -5.23
CA ASP A 151 -6.08 12.84 -6.35
C ASP A 151 -6.25 11.39 -6.82
N THR A 152 -7.43 11.05 -7.37
CA THR A 152 -7.74 9.70 -7.91
C THR A 152 -6.82 9.24 -9.05
N LYS A 153 -6.04 10.14 -9.64
CA LYS A 153 -5.03 9.82 -10.67
C LYS A 153 -3.66 9.46 -10.10
N THR A 154 -3.43 9.79 -8.83
CA THR A 154 -2.11 9.69 -8.20
C THR A 154 -1.92 8.39 -7.44
N ILE A 155 -3.02 7.84 -6.90
CA ILE A 155 -3.06 6.58 -6.16
C ILE A 155 -3.95 5.58 -6.90
N ASP A 156 -3.66 4.30 -6.74
CA ASP A 156 -4.49 3.24 -7.32
C ASP A 156 -5.85 3.13 -6.59
N GLU A 157 -6.76 2.36 -7.18
CA GLU A 157 -8.11 2.16 -6.65
C GLU A 157 -8.10 1.49 -5.27
N HIS A 158 -7.15 0.56 -5.03
CA HIS A 158 -7.07 -0.21 -3.79
C HIS A 158 -6.58 0.64 -2.62
N GLU A 159 -5.54 1.45 -2.84
CA GLU A 159 -5.03 2.44 -1.90
C GLU A 159 -6.09 3.51 -1.59
N ASN A 160 -6.82 3.98 -2.61
CA ASN A 160 -7.91 4.94 -2.39
C ASN A 160 -9.02 4.37 -1.50
N LEU A 161 -9.42 3.12 -1.74
CA LEU A 161 -10.37 2.41 -0.89
C LEU A 161 -9.80 2.19 0.52
N THR A 162 -8.50 1.92 0.65
CA THR A 162 -7.83 1.73 1.95
C THR A 162 -7.96 2.98 2.81
N TRP A 163 -7.60 4.16 2.29
CA TRP A 163 -7.72 5.41 3.05
C TRP A 163 -9.18 5.74 3.42
N LYS A 164 -10.12 5.53 2.50
CA LYS A 164 -11.56 5.70 2.76
C LYS A 164 -12.09 4.72 3.80
N LEU A 165 -11.56 3.49 3.87
CA LEU A 165 -11.93 2.52 4.89
C LEU A 165 -11.43 2.98 6.26
N CYS A 166 -10.17 3.38 6.35
CA CYS A 166 -9.59 3.88 7.60
C CYS A 166 -10.37 5.10 8.13
N HIS A 167 -10.76 6.02 7.25
CA HIS A 167 -11.67 7.12 7.60
C HIS A 167 -13.02 6.63 8.16
N ALA A 168 -13.63 5.63 7.51
CA ALA A 168 -14.90 5.08 7.97
C ALA A 168 -14.80 4.38 9.34
N LEU A 169 -13.65 3.77 9.64
CA LEU A 169 -13.41 2.99 10.86
C LEU A 169 -13.00 3.87 12.06
N TRP A 170 -12.06 4.79 11.87
CA TRP A 170 -11.33 5.41 13.00
C TRP A 170 -11.39 6.93 13.08
N ASP A 171 -11.65 7.66 11.99
CA ASP A 171 -11.74 9.12 12.08
C ASP A 171 -12.86 9.56 13.02
N ASP A 172 -12.59 10.61 13.79
CA ASP A 172 -13.52 11.15 14.77
C ASP A 172 -14.88 11.50 14.14
N ILE A 173 -15.92 11.24 14.92
CA ILE A 173 -17.29 11.61 14.56
C ILE A 173 -17.62 12.86 15.37
N GLN A 174 -17.52 14.01 14.70
CA GLN A 174 -17.95 15.28 15.27
C GLN A 174 -19.46 15.24 15.46
N LEU A 175 -19.94 15.09 16.69
CA LEU A 175 -21.35 15.39 16.97
C LEU A 175 -21.52 16.38 18.11
N LEU A 176 -22.55 17.21 17.97
CA LEU A 176 -22.71 18.51 18.65
C LEU A 176 -23.22 18.42 20.10
N ASN A 177 -23.63 17.24 20.56
CA ASN A 177 -24.27 17.00 21.86
C ASN A 177 -23.50 15.99 22.72
N GLU A 178 -23.85 15.81 24.00
CA GLU A 178 -23.29 14.75 24.84
C GLU A 178 -23.81 13.38 24.36
N HIS A 179 -22.91 12.52 23.85
CA HIS A 179 -23.30 11.34 23.07
C HIS A 179 -23.61 10.10 23.89
N TYR A 180 -24.63 9.37 23.44
CA TYR A 180 -24.83 7.97 23.75
C TYR A 180 -23.93 7.11 22.87
N GLU A 181 -23.16 6.18 23.47
CA GLU A 181 -22.23 5.25 22.78
C GLU A 181 -22.86 4.52 21.57
N LYS A 182 -24.18 4.28 21.64
CA LYS A 182 -24.97 3.65 20.58
C LYS A 182 -25.01 4.49 19.30
N GLU A 183 -25.20 5.81 19.40
CA GLU A 183 -25.29 6.69 18.23
C GLU A 183 -23.97 6.70 17.46
N ILE A 184 -22.84 6.74 18.17
CA ILE A 184 -21.50 6.68 17.57
C ILE A 184 -21.33 5.37 16.77
N LYS A 185 -21.77 4.24 17.32
CA LYS A 185 -21.73 2.94 16.62
C LYS A 185 -22.59 2.95 15.36
N ASP A 186 -23.79 3.53 15.42
CA ASP A 186 -24.69 3.66 14.28
C ASP A 186 -24.10 4.55 13.17
N TYR A 187 -23.48 5.68 13.54
CA TYR A 187 -22.78 6.55 12.59
C TYR A 187 -21.57 5.86 11.95
N ARG A 188 -20.78 5.09 12.72
CA ARG A 188 -19.68 4.28 12.17
C ARG A 188 -20.20 3.22 11.21
N LYS A 189 -21.24 2.47 11.60
CA LYS A 189 -21.90 1.48 10.71
C LYS A 189 -22.40 2.14 9.42
N ALA A 190 -22.93 3.36 9.47
CA ALA A 190 -23.34 4.10 8.28
C ALA A 190 -22.15 4.49 7.37
N ARG A 191 -21.01 4.93 7.94
CA ARG A 191 -19.79 5.21 7.16
C ARG A 191 -19.23 3.94 6.51
N ILE A 192 -19.14 2.84 7.25
CA ILE A 192 -18.72 1.53 6.72
C ILE A 192 -19.67 1.08 5.60
N SER A 193 -20.98 1.22 5.80
CA SER A 193 -21.97 0.96 4.76
C SER A 193 -21.75 1.82 3.52
N LYS A 194 -21.37 3.08 3.66
CA LYS A 194 -21.08 3.94 2.50
C LYS A 194 -19.82 3.51 1.77
N TRP A 195 -18.79 3.10 2.50
CA TRP A 195 -17.57 2.56 1.92
C TRP A 195 -17.85 1.29 1.09
N PHE A 196 -18.63 0.35 1.61
CA PHE A 196 -19.02 -0.86 0.86
C PHE A 196 -19.83 -0.55 -0.40
N GLN A 197 -20.72 0.45 -0.36
CA GLN A 197 -21.42 0.91 -1.57
C GLN A 197 -20.42 1.34 -2.66
N ILE A 198 -19.44 2.18 -2.30
CA ILE A 198 -18.43 2.66 -3.24
C ILE A 198 -17.59 1.48 -3.78
N SER A 199 -17.14 0.58 -2.91
CA SER A 199 -16.35 -0.60 -3.32
C SER A 199 -17.13 -1.52 -4.25
N ASN A 200 -18.41 -1.77 -3.98
CA ASN A 200 -19.23 -2.67 -4.80
C ASN A 200 -19.65 -2.02 -6.12
N GLU A 201 -19.87 -0.69 -6.15
CA GLU A 201 -20.18 0.07 -7.37
C GLU A 201 -19.08 -0.09 -8.43
N LEU A 202 -17.82 -0.09 -8.01
CA LEU A 202 -16.66 -0.32 -8.90
C LEU A 202 -16.67 -1.72 -9.53
N ARG A 203 -17.25 -2.71 -8.84
CA ARG A 203 -17.31 -4.12 -9.28
C ARG A 203 -18.65 -4.51 -9.92
N MET A 204 -19.62 -3.58 -10.01
CA MET A 204 -20.92 -3.84 -10.63
C MET A 204 -20.82 -4.38 -12.06
N ALA A 205 -19.87 -3.87 -12.85
CA ALA A 205 -19.66 -4.35 -14.22
C ALA A 205 -19.23 -5.82 -14.26
N ASP A 206 -18.45 -6.29 -13.29
CA ASP A 206 -18.01 -7.68 -13.21
C ASP A 206 -19.15 -8.60 -12.76
N HIS A 207 -20.01 -8.12 -11.86
CA HIS A 207 -21.24 -8.84 -11.47
C HIS A 207 -22.20 -9.02 -12.66
N LEU A 208 -22.28 -8.03 -13.56
CA LEU A 208 -23.06 -8.13 -14.79
C LEU A 208 -22.42 -9.07 -15.84
N LYS A 209 -21.09 -9.17 -15.89
CA LYS A 209 -20.39 -10.10 -16.80
C LYS A 209 -20.58 -11.57 -16.36
N LEU A 210 -20.56 -11.82 -15.06
CA LEU A 210 -20.76 -13.17 -14.48
C LEU A 210 -22.15 -13.74 -14.78
N SER A 211 -23.14 -12.89 -15.07
CA SER A 211 -24.50 -13.33 -15.37
C SER A 211 -24.71 -13.77 -16.82
N GLY A 212 -23.70 -13.58 -17.68
CA GLY A 212 -23.63 -14.15 -19.02
C GLY A 212 -24.81 -13.78 -19.91
N TYR A 213 -24.83 -12.57 -20.48
CA TYR A 213 -25.75 -12.10 -21.55
C TYR A 213 -27.14 -12.78 -21.53
N SER A 214 -27.82 -12.74 -20.40
CA SER A 214 -29.27 -12.91 -20.39
C SER A 214 -29.85 -11.52 -20.66
N ASP A 215 -30.75 -11.41 -21.65
CA ASP A 215 -31.50 -10.17 -21.97
C ASP A 215 -32.50 -9.80 -20.85
N ASP A 216 -32.36 -10.45 -19.68
CA ASP A 216 -33.24 -10.37 -18.54
C ASP A 216 -32.71 -9.30 -17.57
N ASN A 217 -33.48 -8.22 -17.43
CA ASN A 217 -33.20 -7.10 -16.52
C ASN A 217 -33.13 -7.52 -15.03
N THR A 218 -33.38 -8.79 -14.73
CA THR A 218 -33.23 -9.40 -13.40
C THR A 218 -31.79 -9.34 -12.87
N ASP A 219 -30.78 -9.57 -13.72
CA ASP A 219 -29.38 -9.49 -13.32
C ASP A 219 -28.98 -8.04 -12.96
N LEU A 220 -29.56 -7.08 -13.67
CA LEU A 220 -29.38 -5.65 -13.39
C LEU A 220 -30.02 -5.25 -12.05
N ILE A 221 -31.20 -5.80 -11.71
CA ILE A 221 -31.80 -5.63 -10.39
C ILE A 221 -30.86 -6.17 -9.31
N PHE A 222 -30.34 -7.39 -9.48
CA PHE A 222 -29.41 -7.99 -8.53
C PHE A 222 -28.13 -7.15 -8.37
N ALA A 223 -27.54 -6.67 -9.46
CA ALA A 223 -26.36 -5.80 -9.42
C ALA A 223 -26.63 -4.45 -8.69
N TYR A 224 -27.83 -3.90 -8.78
CA TYR A 224 -28.19 -2.73 -7.96
C TYR A 224 -28.32 -3.09 -6.46
N LEU A 225 -28.77 -4.30 -6.13
CA LEU A 225 -28.85 -4.75 -4.74
C LEU A 225 -27.47 -5.02 -4.14
N THR A 226 -26.50 -5.51 -4.92
CA THR A 226 -25.11 -5.69 -4.43
C THR A 226 -24.43 -4.38 -4.02
N SER A 227 -24.92 -3.23 -4.47
CA SER A 227 -24.42 -1.89 -4.10
C SER A 227 -25.40 -1.10 -3.21
N LYS A 228 -26.42 -1.75 -2.62
CA LYS A 228 -27.48 -1.11 -1.81
C LYS A 228 -28.25 0.00 -2.55
N GLN A 229 -28.32 -0.05 -3.89
CA GLN A 229 -29.11 0.89 -4.70
C GLN A 229 -30.57 0.43 -4.81
N ILE A 230 -31.24 0.27 -3.65
CA ILE A 230 -32.60 -0.30 -3.53
C ILE A 230 -33.61 0.47 -4.39
N SER A 231 -33.55 1.80 -4.40
CA SER A 231 -34.45 2.63 -5.20
C SER A 231 -34.29 2.39 -6.71
N LYS A 232 -33.06 2.19 -7.20
CA LYS A 232 -32.84 1.87 -8.62
C LYS A 232 -33.27 0.44 -8.94
N ALA A 233 -33.00 -0.51 -8.04
CA ALA A 233 -33.47 -1.90 -8.17
C ALA A 233 -35.01 -1.96 -8.26
N SER A 234 -35.73 -1.25 -7.38
CA SER A 234 -37.19 -1.19 -7.42
C SER A 234 -37.73 -0.52 -8.68
N LEU A 235 -37.09 0.56 -9.15
CA LEU A 235 -37.51 1.22 -10.40
C LEU A 235 -37.30 0.32 -11.62
N THR A 236 -36.22 -0.46 -11.66
CA THR A 236 -35.97 -1.43 -12.72
C THR A 236 -37.00 -2.57 -12.69
N ALA A 237 -37.37 -3.07 -11.50
CA ALA A 237 -38.45 -4.05 -11.35
C ALA A 237 -39.80 -3.49 -11.84
N ILE A 238 -40.12 -2.23 -11.55
CA ILE A 238 -41.33 -1.56 -12.07
C ILE A 238 -41.30 -1.49 -13.60
N LYS A 239 -40.15 -1.16 -14.21
CA LYS A 239 -39.99 -1.14 -15.67
C LYS A 239 -40.20 -2.52 -16.31
N ASN A 240 -39.80 -3.59 -15.61
CA ASN A 240 -40.04 -4.98 -16.02
C ASN A 240 -41.49 -5.43 -15.82
N ARG A 241 -42.34 -4.59 -15.21
CA ARG A 241 -43.72 -4.92 -14.78
C ARG A 241 -43.80 -5.92 -13.63
N ASP A 242 -42.71 -6.10 -12.88
CA ASP A 242 -42.65 -6.93 -11.68
C ASP A 242 -43.05 -6.12 -10.44
N PHE A 243 -44.32 -5.70 -10.38
CA PHE A 243 -44.79 -4.78 -9.33
C PHE A 243 -44.70 -5.38 -7.92
N HIS A 244 -45.00 -6.68 -7.76
CA HIS A 244 -44.89 -7.36 -6.47
C HIS A 244 -43.45 -7.41 -5.99
N LEU A 245 -42.52 -7.77 -6.89
CA LEU A 245 -41.10 -7.78 -6.57
C LEU A 245 -40.60 -6.39 -6.22
N ALA A 246 -41.02 -5.35 -6.94
CA ALA A 246 -40.66 -3.97 -6.63
C ALA A 246 -41.12 -3.56 -5.23
N SER A 247 -42.34 -3.92 -4.82
CA SER A 247 -42.84 -3.68 -3.47
C SER A 247 -42.03 -4.42 -2.41
N LEU A 248 -41.66 -5.67 -2.67
CA LEU A 248 -40.83 -6.46 -1.76
C LEU A 248 -39.40 -5.91 -1.63
N ILE A 249 -38.76 -5.57 -2.74
CA ILE A 249 -37.42 -4.97 -2.77
C ILE A 249 -37.39 -3.67 -1.96
N SER A 250 -38.47 -2.88 -1.97
CA SER A 250 -38.54 -1.65 -1.16
C SER A 250 -38.44 -1.89 0.35
N GLN A 251 -38.76 -3.11 0.79
CA GLN A 251 -38.75 -3.54 2.20
C GLN A 251 -37.48 -4.31 2.59
N LEU A 252 -36.52 -4.45 1.68
CA LEU A 252 -35.36 -5.31 1.87
C LEU A 252 -34.42 -4.85 3.01
N TYR A 253 -34.41 -3.55 3.32
CA TYR A 253 -33.51 -2.98 4.34
C TYR A 253 -34.25 -2.71 5.65
N GLY A 254 -33.90 -3.44 6.71
CA GLY A 254 -34.32 -3.15 8.08
C GLY A 254 -35.74 -3.57 8.47
N ASN A 255 -36.41 -4.41 7.66
CA ASN A 255 -37.74 -4.95 7.99
C ASN A 255 -37.66 -6.43 8.38
N ASP A 256 -37.47 -6.70 9.68
CA ASP A 256 -37.32 -8.06 10.21
C ASP A 256 -38.61 -8.90 10.06
N PHE A 257 -39.79 -8.27 10.10
CA PHE A 257 -41.07 -8.95 9.88
C PHE A 257 -41.17 -9.53 8.47
N VAL A 258 -40.79 -8.74 7.45
CA VAL A 258 -40.77 -9.24 6.06
C VAL A 258 -39.76 -10.36 5.88
N LYS A 259 -38.60 -10.29 6.54
CA LYS A 259 -37.60 -11.36 6.54
C LYS A 259 -38.18 -12.68 7.08
N GLU A 260 -38.86 -12.63 8.22
CA GLU A 260 -39.50 -13.81 8.81
C GLU A 260 -40.62 -14.37 7.92
N CYS A 261 -41.50 -13.51 7.39
CA CYS A 261 -42.54 -13.94 6.46
C CYS A 261 -41.97 -14.63 5.22
N MET A 262 -40.90 -14.09 4.64
CA MET A 262 -40.26 -14.69 3.47
C MET A 262 -39.53 -15.98 3.79
N ASN A 263 -38.91 -16.09 4.96
CA ASN A 263 -38.30 -17.34 5.41
C ASN A 263 -39.35 -18.46 5.54
N ASN A 264 -40.52 -18.15 6.15
CA ASN A 264 -41.63 -19.08 6.24
C ASN A 264 -42.17 -19.47 4.84
N GLN A 265 -42.28 -18.51 3.92
CA GLN A 265 -42.72 -18.76 2.56
C GLN A 265 -41.76 -19.68 1.79
N LEU A 266 -40.45 -19.47 1.94
CA LEU A 266 -39.41 -20.32 1.35
C LEU A 266 -39.44 -21.73 1.94
N GLY A 267 -39.66 -21.86 3.25
CA GLY A 267 -39.86 -23.16 3.91
C GLY A 267 -41.04 -23.92 3.31
N HIS A 268 -42.18 -23.26 3.16
CA HIS A 268 -43.37 -23.84 2.56
C HIS A 268 -43.16 -24.26 1.09
N TRP A 269 -42.45 -23.45 0.29
CA TRP A 269 -42.13 -23.81 -1.10
C TRP A 269 -41.17 -25.00 -1.20
N LYS A 270 -40.27 -25.18 -0.23
CA LYS A 270 -39.39 -26.35 -0.16
C LYS A 270 -40.17 -27.62 0.21
N GLU A 271 -41.13 -27.53 1.14
CA GLU A 271 -41.99 -28.66 1.53
C GLU A 271 -42.94 -29.11 0.43
N THR A 272 -43.45 -28.17 -0.37
CA THR A 272 -44.42 -28.43 -1.45
C THR A 272 -43.77 -28.68 -2.81
N GLU A 273 -42.43 -28.71 -2.88
CA GLU A 273 -41.63 -28.85 -4.11
C GLU A 273 -41.89 -27.77 -5.19
N VAL A 274 -42.56 -26.67 -4.82
CA VAL A 274 -42.84 -25.52 -5.71
C VAL A 274 -41.56 -24.76 -6.06
N ASN A 275 -40.52 -24.87 -5.23
CA ASN A 275 -39.19 -24.31 -5.48
C ASN A 275 -38.60 -24.70 -6.85
N ASN A 276 -38.95 -25.88 -7.38
CA ASN A 276 -38.49 -26.35 -8.69
C ASN A 276 -39.12 -25.59 -9.87
N LEU A 277 -40.24 -24.89 -9.64
CA LEU A 277 -40.97 -24.13 -10.65
C LEU A 277 -40.54 -22.65 -10.71
N ILE A 278 -39.80 -22.18 -9.69
CA ILE A 278 -39.37 -20.79 -9.59
C ILE A 278 -38.03 -20.63 -10.31
N SER A 279 -37.93 -19.60 -11.17
CA SER A 279 -36.67 -19.26 -11.83
C SER A 279 -35.56 -19.01 -10.78
N PRO A 280 -34.34 -19.53 -11.00
CA PRO A 280 -33.24 -19.39 -10.05
C PRO A 280 -32.91 -17.92 -9.75
N ASN A 281 -33.13 -17.01 -10.71
CA ASN A 281 -32.88 -15.58 -10.51
C ASN A 281 -33.90 -14.94 -9.55
N TYR A 282 -35.18 -15.32 -9.60
CA TYR A 282 -36.17 -14.86 -8.63
C TYR A 282 -36.00 -15.53 -7.27
N SER A 283 -35.60 -16.81 -7.24
CA SER A 283 -35.28 -17.50 -6.00
C SER A 283 -34.19 -16.76 -5.20
N LYS A 284 -33.17 -16.20 -5.88
CA LYS A 284 -32.15 -15.35 -5.22
C LYS A 284 -32.76 -14.14 -4.52
N PHE A 285 -33.76 -13.47 -5.11
CA PHE A 285 -34.38 -12.31 -4.45
C PHE A 285 -35.17 -12.72 -3.21
N PHE A 286 -35.90 -13.84 -3.26
CA PHE A 286 -36.65 -14.32 -2.09
C PHE A 286 -35.71 -14.81 -0.98
N GLU A 287 -34.64 -15.53 -1.32
CA GLU A 287 -33.60 -15.91 -0.36
C GLU A 287 -32.95 -14.67 0.26
N LEU A 288 -32.66 -13.62 -0.53
CA LEU A 288 -32.14 -12.35 -0.02
C LEU A 288 -33.15 -11.63 0.90
N LEU A 289 -34.43 -11.61 0.50
CA LEU A 289 -35.53 -11.03 1.29
C LEU A 289 -35.76 -11.76 2.61
N SER A 290 -35.39 -13.04 2.71
CA SER A 290 -35.45 -13.82 3.96
C SER A 290 -34.24 -13.61 4.88
N GLY A 291 -33.20 -12.91 4.39
CA GLY A 291 -31.92 -12.74 5.09
C GLY A 291 -30.90 -13.85 4.84
N ASN A 292 -31.19 -14.83 3.97
CA ASN A 292 -30.26 -15.90 3.61
C ASN A 292 -29.23 -15.44 2.55
N VAL A 293 -28.34 -14.54 2.95
CA VAL A 293 -27.39 -13.89 2.04
C VAL A 293 -26.37 -14.87 1.46
N PHE A 294 -25.85 -15.80 2.25
CA PHE A 294 -24.80 -16.74 1.83
C PHE A 294 -25.26 -17.71 0.73
N ALA A 295 -26.57 -17.98 0.62
CA ALA A 295 -27.12 -18.73 -0.50
C ALA A 295 -27.02 -17.97 -1.84
N THR A 296 -27.12 -16.63 -1.79
CA THR A 296 -27.17 -15.75 -2.97
C THR A 296 -25.81 -15.22 -3.41
N THR A 297 -24.82 -15.23 -2.52
CA THR A 297 -23.49 -14.62 -2.72
C THR A 297 -22.41 -15.61 -3.15
N LYS A 298 -22.79 -16.85 -3.47
CA LYS A 298 -21.86 -17.88 -3.95
C LYS A 298 -21.14 -17.40 -5.22
N GLY A 299 -19.81 -17.36 -5.17
CA GLY A 299 -18.96 -16.89 -6.28
C GLY A 299 -18.86 -15.37 -6.45
N LEU A 300 -19.47 -14.56 -5.58
CA LEU A 300 -19.26 -13.11 -5.55
C LEU A 300 -18.00 -12.73 -4.78
N ASP A 301 -17.55 -11.49 -4.94
CA ASP A 301 -16.43 -10.95 -4.16
C ASP A 301 -16.74 -10.98 -2.66
N TRP A 302 -15.69 -11.17 -1.88
CA TRP A 302 -15.81 -11.25 -0.42
C TRP A 302 -16.34 -9.93 0.19
N ARG A 303 -15.98 -8.76 -0.39
CA ARG A 303 -16.48 -7.45 0.07
C ARG A 303 -17.99 -7.35 -0.16
N THR A 304 -18.45 -7.79 -1.33
CA THR A 304 -19.87 -7.85 -1.66
C THR A 304 -20.61 -8.78 -0.69
N THR A 305 -20.04 -9.93 -0.38
CA THR A 305 -20.64 -10.89 0.56
C THR A 305 -20.83 -10.31 1.96
N ILE A 306 -19.78 -9.70 2.53
CA ILE A 306 -19.86 -9.05 3.86
C ILE A 306 -20.87 -7.90 3.84
N SER A 307 -20.85 -7.07 2.79
CA SER A 307 -21.75 -5.93 2.68
C SER A 307 -23.23 -6.34 2.61
N MET A 308 -23.55 -7.37 1.82
CA MET A 308 -24.90 -7.90 1.72
C MET A 308 -25.33 -8.56 3.04
N GLN A 309 -24.41 -9.25 3.73
CA GLN A 309 -24.69 -9.80 5.05
C GLN A 309 -25.05 -8.69 6.05
N MET A 310 -24.30 -7.59 6.04
CA MET A 310 -24.57 -6.43 6.89
C MET A 310 -25.90 -5.73 6.56
N TRP A 311 -26.27 -5.63 5.29
CA TRP A 311 -27.46 -4.88 4.88
C TRP A 311 -28.76 -5.68 4.93
N TYR A 312 -28.68 -6.97 4.61
CA TYR A 312 -29.85 -7.82 4.34
C TYR A 312 -29.92 -9.04 5.24
N GLY A 313 -28.77 -9.53 5.74
CA GLY A 313 -28.72 -10.67 6.67
C GLY A 313 -28.99 -10.25 8.11
N CYS A 314 -28.23 -9.27 8.60
CA CYS A 314 -28.35 -8.75 9.98
C CYS A 314 -29.59 -7.86 10.17
N SER A 315 -29.98 -7.65 11.42
CA SER A 315 -30.96 -6.62 11.82
C SER A 315 -30.34 -5.22 11.68
N LEU A 316 -31.21 -4.21 11.64
CA LEU A 316 -30.80 -2.81 11.50
C LEU A 316 -29.97 -2.35 12.71
N ASN A 317 -30.28 -2.86 13.89
CA ASN A 317 -29.64 -2.48 15.16
C ASN A 317 -28.34 -3.24 15.45
N ASP A 318 -28.04 -4.31 14.70
CA ASP A 318 -26.87 -5.15 14.94
C ASP A 318 -25.59 -4.37 14.59
N PRO A 319 -24.51 -4.45 15.37
CA PRO A 319 -23.24 -3.82 15.03
C PRO A 319 -22.62 -4.46 13.78
N PHE A 320 -21.66 -3.77 13.17
CA PHE A 320 -20.89 -4.30 12.04
C PHE A 320 -20.17 -5.62 12.38
N ASP A 321 -19.73 -5.75 13.63
CA ASP A 321 -18.99 -6.90 14.16
C ASP A 321 -19.75 -8.22 13.95
N GLU A 322 -21.07 -8.22 14.11
CA GLU A 322 -21.91 -9.41 13.91
C GLU A 322 -21.95 -9.84 12.44
N ALA A 323 -22.00 -8.90 11.51
CA ALA A 323 -21.96 -9.19 10.08
C ALA A 323 -20.62 -9.82 9.66
N LEU A 324 -19.51 -9.31 10.22
CA LEU A 324 -18.17 -9.85 9.97
C LEU A 324 -18.00 -11.24 10.59
N ALA A 325 -18.49 -11.45 11.81
CA ALA A 325 -18.46 -12.76 12.48
C ALA A 325 -19.26 -13.81 11.70
N ALA A 326 -20.47 -13.47 11.24
CA ALA A 326 -21.30 -14.36 10.43
C ALA A 326 -20.61 -14.75 9.11
N TYR A 327 -19.95 -13.79 8.45
CA TYR A 327 -19.17 -14.08 7.24
C TYR A 327 -18.00 -15.04 7.52
N GLU A 328 -17.31 -14.89 8.65
CA GLU A 328 -16.19 -15.76 8.98
C GLU A 328 -16.60 -17.19 9.28
N GLU A 329 -17.71 -17.37 9.96
CA GLU A 329 -18.31 -18.68 10.18
C GLU A 329 -18.74 -19.31 8.85
N ALA A 330 -19.41 -18.55 7.98
CA ALA A 330 -19.82 -19.00 6.66
C ALA A 330 -18.62 -19.41 5.78
N ARG A 331 -17.53 -18.63 5.81
CA ARG A 331 -16.31 -18.92 5.05
C ARG A 331 -15.55 -20.14 5.58
N LYS A 332 -15.64 -20.43 6.88
CA LYS A 332 -15.04 -21.64 7.48
C LYS A 332 -15.86 -22.89 7.17
N SER A 333 -17.18 -22.76 7.09
CA SER A 333 -18.11 -23.87 6.89
C SER A 333 -18.34 -24.24 5.42
N SER A 334 -18.18 -23.29 4.49
CA SER A 334 -18.46 -23.49 3.06
C SER A 334 -17.32 -22.98 2.18
N GLU A 335 -16.84 -23.84 1.28
CA GLU A 335 -15.85 -23.48 0.27
C GLU A 335 -16.39 -22.54 -0.82
N ASN A 336 -17.72 -22.45 -0.96
CA ASN A 336 -18.37 -21.62 -1.96
C ASN A 336 -18.39 -20.12 -1.60
N ILE A 337 -18.05 -19.78 -0.36
CA ILE A 337 -17.94 -18.39 0.09
C ILE A 337 -16.53 -17.91 -0.23
N SER A 338 -16.48 -16.79 -0.96
CA SER A 338 -15.22 -16.20 -1.39
C SER A 338 -14.35 -15.86 -0.18
N LYS A 339 -13.05 -16.15 -0.30
CA LYS A 339 -12.06 -15.85 0.74
C LYS A 339 -11.49 -14.45 0.49
N PRO A 340 -11.11 -13.71 1.54
CA PRO A 340 -10.65 -12.34 1.41
C PRO A 340 -9.20 -12.28 0.95
N PHE A 341 -8.90 -12.87 -0.20
CA PHE A 341 -7.56 -12.85 -0.78
C PHE A 341 -7.26 -11.49 -1.41
N VAL A 342 -5.96 -11.19 -1.47
CA VAL A 342 -5.44 -9.98 -2.13
C VAL A 342 -5.96 -9.85 -3.56
N TRP A 343 -6.27 -8.61 -3.94
CA TRP A 343 -6.92 -8.28 -5.22
C TRP A 343 -6.11 -8.71 -6.46
N TYR A 344 -4.78 -8.72 -6.38
CA TYR A 344 -3.91 -9.10 -7.49
C TYR A 344 -3.80 -10.61 -7.71
N ASN A 345 -4.22 -11.45 -6.75
CA ASN A 345 -4.27 -12.91 -6.90
C ASN A 345 -5.51 -13.41 -7.66
N GLN A 346 -6.37 -12.51 -8.15
CA GLN A 346 -7.56 -12.90 -8.89
C GLN A 346 -7.21 -13.31 -10.34
N PRO A 347 -7.82 -14.38 -10.88
CA PRO A 347 -7.50 -14.94 -12.21
C PRO A 347 -7.79 -14.01 -13.40
N PHE A 348 -8.49 -12.89 -13.15
CA PHE A 348 -8.84 -11.87 -14.15
C PHE A 348 -8.06 -10.56 -14.00
N SER A 349 -7.04 -10.50 -13.13
CA SER A 349 -6.20 -9.30 -13.09
C SER A 349 -5.31 -9.27 -14.34
N ASP A 350 -5.40 -8.19 -15.11
CA ASP A 350 -4.47 -7.89 -16.23
C ASP A 350 -3.01 -7.71 -15.73
N CYS A 351 -2.78 -7.84 -14.42
CA CYS A 351 -1.47 -7.87 -13.76
C CYS A 351 -0.65 -9.14 -14.09
N ALA A 352 -1.08 -9.98 -15.03
CA ALA A 352 -0.32 -11.14 -15.53
C ALA A 352 1.07 -10.78 -16.11
N SER A 353 1.35 -9.49 -16.35
CA SER A 353 2.69 -9.00 -16.73
C SER A 353 3.60 -8.62 -15.55
N ASP A 354 3.09 -8.65 -14.31
CA ASP A 354 3.85 -8.25 -13.15
C ASP A 354 4.80 -9.36 -12.71
N HIS A 355 6.09 -9.02 -12.78
CA HIS A 355 7.25 -9.83 -12.40
C HIS A 355 7.20 -10.37 -10.96
N TRP A 356 6.19 -10.02 -10.17
CA TRP A 356 6.03 -10.38 -8.76
C TRP A 356 4.93 -11.43 -8.53
N ALA A 357 4.11 -11.75 -9.54
CA ALA A 357 3.00 -12.69 -9.42
C ALA A 357 3.44 -14.15 -9.18
N TYR A 358 4.64 -14.54 -9.64
CA TYR A 358 5.13 -15.93 -9.53
C TYR A 358 5.55 -16.34 -8.10
N LEU A 359 5.81 -15.38 -7.22
CA LEU A 359 6.39 -15.63 -5.90
C LEU A 359 5.40 -16.22 -4.88
N ASP A 360 4.09 -16.18 -5.17
CA ASP A 360 3.03 -16.46 -4.17
C ASP A 360 2.00 -17.50 -4.61
N SER A 361 2.33 -18.36 -5.60
CA SER A 361 1.43 -19.44 -6.05
C SER A 361 0.94 -20.36 -4.92
N ASP A 362 1.66 -20.45 -3.80
CA ASP A 362 1.33 -21.31 -2.65
C ASP A 362 0.89 -20.55 -1.38
N LYS A 363 0.89 -19.21 -1.35
CA LYS A 363 0.59 -18.44 -0.12
C LYS A 363 -0.77 -17.77 -0.15
N GLN A 364 -1.62 -18.15 0.80
CA GLN A 364 -2.93 -17.56 1.06
C GLN A 364 -2.79 -16.25 1.86
N ILE A 365 -2.44 -15.16 1.18
CA ILE A 365 -2.36 -13.83 1.79
C ILE A 365 -3.75 -13.17 1.74
N PHE A 366 -4.20 -12.64 2.88
CA PHE A 366 -5.45 -11.90 2.94
C PHE A 366 -5.26 -10.42 2.56
N ASP A 367 -6.33 -9.83 2.04
CA ASP A 367 -6.37 -8.44 1.60
C ASP A 367 -6.30 -7.48 2.80
N LEU A 368 -5.57 -6.38 2.64
CA LEU A 368 -5.44 -5.34 3.67
C LEU A 368 -6.80 -4.86 4.18
N HIS A 369 -7.82 -4.69 3.33
CA HIS A 369 -9.14 -4.22 3.77
C HIS A 369 -9.78 -5.18 4.79
N TYR A 370 -9.59 -6.49 4.62
CA TYR A 370 -10.09 -7.47 5.58
C TYR A 370 -9.34 -7.38 6.91
N HIS A 371 -8.01 -7.23 6.85
CA HIS A 371 -7.19 -7.02 8.04
C HIS A 371 -7.60 -5.75 8.81
N LEU A 372 -7.87 -4.64 8.12
CA LEU A 372 -8.32 -3.39 8.76
C LEU A 372 -9.69 -3.55 9.43
N MET A 373 -10.64 -4.24 8.79
CA MET A 373 -11.92 -4.58 9.42
C MET A 373 -11.74 -5.50 10.63
N LYS A 374 -10.78 -6.44 10.57
CA LYS A 374 -10.46 -7.28 11.73
C LYS A 374 -9.87 -6.49 12.88
N LEU A 375 -8.95 -5.57 12.59
CA LEU A 375 -8.36 -4.69 13.61
C LEU A 375 -9.40 -3.81 14.30
N SER A 376 -10.44 -3.35 13.58
CA SER A 376 -11.50 -2.53 14.17
C SER A 376 -12.47 -3.31 15.05
N THR A 377 -12.64 -4.61 14.81
CA THR A 377 -13.65 -5.45 15.48
C THR A 377 -13.06 -6.35 16.56
N ASP A 378 -11.83 -6.84 16.36
CA ASP A 378 -11.14 -7.77 17.24
C ASP A 378 -9.94 -7.10 17.92
N SER A 379 -10.05 -6.95 19.25
CA SER A 379 -8.99 -6.37 20.09
C SER A 379 -7.71 -7.21 20.13
N THR A 380 -7.80 -8.50 19.80
CA THR A 380 -6.71 -9.48 19.90
C THR A 380 -5.94 -9.67 18.59
N TYR A 381 -6.44 -9.13 17.48
CA TYR A 381 -5.86 -9.32 16.16
C TYR A 381 -4.47 -8.66 16.04
N SER A 382 -3.46 -9.38 15.53
CA SER A 382 -2.11 -8.81 15.43
C SER A 382 -2.02 -7.72 14.35
N LEU A 383 -1.42 -6.58 14.70
CA LEU A 383 -1.11 -5.51 13.73
C LEU A 383 0.00 -5.94 12.76
N GLU A 384 0.91 -6.81 13.20
CA GLU A 384 2.05 -7.31 12.39
C GLU A 384 1.58 -8.14 11.20
N ASP A 385 0.58 -8.98 11.41
CA ASP A 385 -0.01 -9.82 10.36
C ASP A 385 -0.81 -8.99 9.36
N ALA A 386 -1.38 -7.87 9.81
CA ALA A 386 -2.21 -6.98 8.99
C ALA A 386 -1.38 -6.10 8.04
N LEU A 387 -0.30 -5.51 8.54
CA LEU A 387 0.46 -4.45 7.85
C LEU A 387 1.65 -4.98 7.04
N LEU A 388 1.56 -6.17 6.46
CA LEU A 388 2.59 -6.66 5.56
C LEU A 388 2.51 -5.91 4.21
N PRO A 389 3.64 -5.51 3.56
CA PRO A 389 3.62 -4.91 2.23
C PRO A 389 2.77 -5.67 1.21
N ARG A 390 2.80 -7.01 1.29
CA ARG A 390 2.05 -7.91 0.42
C ARG A 390 0.53 -7.86 0.60
N SER A 391 0.01 -7.48 1.77
CA SER A 391 -1.44 -7.36 1.97
C SER A 391 -2.02 -6.18 1.19
N ASN A 392 -1.19 -5.18 0.88
CA ASN A 392 -1.54 -4.00 0.10
C ASN A 392 -1.11 -4.09 -1.37
N HIS A 393 0.17 -4.44 -1.62
CA HIS A 393 0.80 -4.34 -2.93
C HIS A 393 1.36 -5.69 -3.44
N VAL A 394 1.37 -5.84 -4.77
CA VAL A 394 2.15 -6.86 -5.48
C VAL A 394 3.68 -6.76 -5.25
N ALA A 395 4.23 -5.63 -4.80
CA ALA A 395 5.66 -5.50 -4.55
C ALA A 395 5.99 -5.82 -3.08
N PRO A 396 6.87 -6.79 -2.77
CA PRO A 396 7.18 -7.17 -1.38
C PRO A 396 7.99 -6.11 -0.60
N LEU A 397 8.52 -5.10 -1.29
CA LEU A 397 9.41 -4.09 -0.74
C LEU A 397 8.85 -2.66 -0.80
N ASP A 398 7.57 -2.50 -1.15
CA ASP A 398 6.87 -1.20 -1.00
C ASP A 398 6.38 -1.08 0.44
N TYR A 399 7.10 -0.29 1.24
CA TYR A 399 6.80 -0.07 2.65
C TYR A 399 6.04 1.23 2.90
N ARG A 400 5.73 2.03 1.87
CA ARG A 400 5.11 3.34 2.05
C ARG A 400 3.75 3.24 2.74
N VAL A 401 2.82 2.47 2.17
CA VAL A 401 1.45 2.36 2.74
C VAL A 401 1.49 1.64 4.09
N THR A 402 2.31 0.60 4.23
CA THR A 402 2.55 -0.11 5.49
C THR A 402 3.02 0.85 6.59
N TRP A 403 4.04 1.67 6.31
CA TRP A 403 4.59 2.63 7.27
C TRP A 403 3.57 3.73 7.60
N LEU A 404 2.89 4.28 6.60
CA LEU A 404 1.85 5.30 6.80
C LEU A 404 0.68 4.78 7.65
N LEU A 405 0.21 3.55 7.41
CA LEU A 405 -0.85 2.95 8.20
C LEU A 405 -0.40 2.68 9.64
N HIS A 406 0.83 2.19 9.84
CA HIS A 406 1.37 2.03 11.18
C HIS A 406 1.44 3.38 11.90
N TYR A 407 2.01 4.40 11.25
CA TYR A 407 2.07 5.76 11.79
C TYR A 407 0.69 6.29 12.17
N MET A 408 -0.31 6.16 11.30
CA MET A 408 -1.65 6.63 11.62
C MET A 408 -2.28 5.82 12.78
N ILE A 409 -2.26 4.49 12.72
CA ILE A 409 -2.98 3.62 13.67
C ILE A 409 -2.32 3.63 15.06
N ALA A 410 -1.00 3.48 15.13
CA ALA A 410 -0.27 3.33 16.38
C ALA A 410 0.06 4.67 17.03
N ARG A 411 0.48 5.64 16.21
CA ARG A 411 1.05 6.89 16.67
C ARG A 411 0.04 8.03 16.71
N VAL A 412 -0.76 8.22 15.67
CA VAL A 412 -1.74 9.31 15.65
C VAL A 412 -3.03 8.97 16.41
N PHE A 413 -3.62 7.80 16.12
CA PHE A 413 -4.90 7.39 16.72
C PHE A 413 -4.76 6.56 18.00
N HIS A 414 -3.54 6.13 18.35
CA HIS A 414 -3.24 5.30 19.53
C HIS A 414 -4.15 4.06 19.68
N ILE A 415 -4.53 3.43 18.56
CA ILE A 415 -5.46 2.29 18.55
C ILE A 415 -4.74 1.01 19.00
N ARG A 416 -3.59 0.73 18.37
CA ARG A 416 -2.79 -0.47 18.59
C ARG A 416 -1.38 -0.27 18.06
N ASP A 417 -0.41 -0.87 18.72
CA ASP A 417 0.97 -0.96 18.25
C ASP A 417 1.38 -2.43 18.05
N PHE A 418 2.53 -2.66 17.42
CA PHE A 418 3.08 -4.00 17.22
C PHE A 418 3.39 -4.72 18.54
N SER A 419 3.29 -6.05 18.53
CA SER A 419 3.42 -6.87 19.73
C SER A 419 4.83 -6.84 20.33
N ASN A 420 5.85 -6.73 19.47
CA ASN A 420 7.25 -6.58 19.87
C ASN A 420 7.67 -5.12 20.13
N GLY A 421 6.70 -4.19 20.23
CA GLY A 421 6.95 -2.78 20.51
C GLY A 421 7.82 -2.09 19.46
N GLY A 422 8.70 -1.19 19.91
CA GLY A 422 9.49 -0.31 19.04
C GLY A 422 10.44 -1.01 18.05
N VAL A 423 10.84 -2.26 18.29
CA VAL A 423 11.84 -2.93 17.43
C VAL A 423 11.28 -3.23 16.03
N THR A 424 10.04 -3.73 15.93
CA THR A 424 9.41 -4.02 14.63
C THR A 424 9.01 -2.73 13.90
N VAL A 425 8.65 -1.69 14.65
CA VAL A 425 8.44 -0.33 14.11
C VAL A 425 9.72 0.20 13.49
N ASP A 426 10.84 0.09 14.21
CA ASP A 426 12.15 0.56 13.75
C ASP A 426 12.61 -0.24 12.53
N GLN A 427 12.40 -1.56 12.51
CA GLN A 427 12.67 -2.38 11.32
C GLN A 427 11.84 -1.94 10.12
N THR A 428 10.55 -1.67 10.29
CA THR A 428 9.68 -1.19 9.21
C THR A 428 10.13 0.17 8.71
N THR A 429 10.49 1.07 9.63
CA THR A 429 11.04 2.40 9.34
C THR A 429 12.37 2.30 8.56
N LEU A 430 13.28 1.41 8.96
CA LEU A 430 14.53 1.15 8.25
C LEU A 430 14.31 0.59 6.84
N LYS A 431 13.32 -0.27 6.65
CA LYS A 431 12.97 -0.80 5.33
C LYS A 431 12.39 0.29 4.41
N PHE A 432 11.57 1.19 4.96
CA PHE A 432 11.09 2.35 4.21
C PHE A 432 12.21 3.34 3.88
N ILE A 433 13.16 3.57 4.81
CA ILE A 433 14.38 4.34 4.54
C ILE A 433 15.16 3.75 3.37
N PHE A 434 15.33 2.43 3.35
CA PHE A 434 16.00 1.75 2.23
C PHE A 434 15.27 1.97 0.90
N GLU A 435 13.94 1.87 0.88
CA GLU A 435 13.13 2.20 -0.29
C GLU A 435 13.40 3.64 -0.79
N LEU A 436 13.39 4.62 0.12
CA LEU A 436 13.67 6.02 -0.20
C LEU A 436 15.09 6.25 -0.76
N GLU A 437 16.09 5.58 -0.16
CA GLU A 437 17.48 5.60 -0.66
C GLU A 437 17.59 5.03 -2.07
N THR A 438 16.87 3.94 -2.36
CA THR A 438 16.92 3.30 -3.68
C THR A 438 16.24 4.14 -4.77
N LEU A 439 15.16 4.84 -4.43
CA LEU A 439 14.53 5.83 -5.29
C LEU A 439 15.38 7.11 -5.42
N GLY A 440 16.34 7.32 -4.53
CA GLY A 440 17.22 8.48 -4.53
C GLY A 440 16.61 9.74 -3.91
N ILE A 441 15.51 9.61 -3.15
CA ILE A 441 14.92 10.71 -2.37
C ILE A 441 15.39 10.64 -0.91
N TRP A 442 16.70 10.75 -0.73
CA TRP A 442 17.36 10.58 0.57
C TRP A 442 16.97 11.68 1.60
N GLN A 443 16.44 12.82 1.15
CA GLN A 443 15.98 13.90 2.04
C GLN A 443 14.83 13.40 2.92
N TRP A 444 13.90 12.65 2.33
CA TRP A 444 12.83 12.01 3.07
C TRP A 444 13.33 10.87 3.94
N ALA A 445 14.39 10.16 3.52
CA ALA A 445 15.00 9.12 4.35
C ALA A 445 15.54 9.71 5.68
N VAL A 446 16.13 10.90 5.64
CA VAL A 446 16.57 11.63 6.84
C VAL A 446 15.38 12.03 7.72
N PHE A 447 14.29 12.50 7.14
CA PHE A 447 13.06 12.81 7.89
C PHE A 447 12.47 11.57 8.56
N ILE A 448 12.31 10.47 7.82
CA ILE A 448 11.76 9.20 8.34
C ILE A 448 12.67 8.59 9.42
N ALA A 449 13.99 8.75 9.33
CA ALA A 449 14.91 8.29 10.36
C ALA A 449 14.65 8.94 11.74
N MET A 450 14.03 10.12 11.79
CA MET A 450 13.68 10.77 13.06
C MET A 450 12.51 10.09 13.79
N PHE A 451 11.75 9.23 13.11
CA PHE A 451 10.65 8.46 13.71
C PHE A 451 11.12 7.15 14.37
N ILE A 452 12.39 6.78 14.23
CA ILE A 452 12.97 5.60 14.91
C ILE A 452 12.86 5.80 16.42
N ASN A 453 12.33 4.81 17.15
CA ASN A 453 12.10 4.90 18.58
C ASN A 453 13.42 4.89 19.36
N GLU A 454 14.32 3.96 19.05
CA GLU A 454 15.58 3.80 19.77
C GLU A 454 16.57 4.94 19.45
N PRO A 455 16.98 5.77 20.45
CA PRO A 455 17.77 6.98 20.21
C PRO A 455 19.17 6.68 19.63
N ASP A 456 19.81 5.60 20.07
CA ASP A 456 21.12 5.20 19.56
C ASP A 456 21.06 4.76 18.09
N VAL A 457 20.01 4.00 17.72
CA VAL A 457 19.78 3.58 16.34
C VAL A 457 19.45 4.79 15.48
N ARG A 458 18.55 5.65 15.94
CA ARG A 458 18.18 6.91 15.29
C ARG A 458 19.40 7.77 14.97
N LYS A 459 20.27 7.98 15.98
CA LYS A 459 21.54 8.70 15.82
C LYS A 459 22.41 8.07 14.74
N ASN A 460 22.70 6.77 14.85
CA ASN A 460 23.59 6.07 13.91
C ASN A 460 23.08 6.14 12.47
N VAL A 461 21.77 5.95 12.26
CA VAL A 461 21.14 6.00 10.94
C VAL A 461 21.19 7.41 10.36
N LEU A 462 20.87 8.44 11.15
CA LEU A 462 20.98 9.84 10.70
C LEU A 462 22.41 10.20 10.30
N PHE A 463 23.39 9.81 11.12
CA PHE A 463 24.81 10.00 10.79
C PHE A 463 25.22 9.27 9.52
N GLU A 464 24.79 8.02 9.33
CA GLU A 464 25.11 7.25 8.15
C GLU A 464 24.53 7.87 6.87
N LEU A 465 23.26 8.28 6.92
CA LEU A 465 22.57 8.95 5.81
C LEU A 465 23.27 10.27 5.45
N LEU A 466 23.62 11.09 6.45
CA LEU A 466 24.35 12.33 6.22
C LEU A 466 25.74 12.06 5.62
N ASN A 467 26.53 11.16 6.20
CA ASN A 467 27.85 10.79 5.67
C ASN A 467 27.79 10.30 4.23
N ARG A 468 26.72 9.59 3.86
CA ARG A 468 26.52 9.05 2.52
C ARG A 468 26.06 10.12 1.53
N TYR A 469 25.15 11.02 1.88
CA TYR A 469 24.47 11.90 0.91
C TYR A 469 24.79 13.38 0.99
N VAL A 470 25.53 13.85 2.00
CA VAL A 470 25.90 15.28 2.14
C VAL A 470 26.54 15.87 0.88
N HIS A 471 27.26 15.04 0.11
CA HIS A 471 27.88 15.46 -1.16
C HIS A 471 26.92 15.70 -2.32
N GLN A 472 25.69 15.19 -2.24
CA GLN A 472 24.66 15.38 -3.28
C GLN A 472 23.96 16.74 -3.16
N ILE A 473 24.16 17.45 -2.05
CA ILE A 473 23.60 18.79 -1.84
C ILE A 473 24.35 19.77 -2.74
N PRO A 474 23.66 20.51 -3.64
CA PRO A 474 24.29 21.52 -4.48
C PRO A 474 24.97 22.59 -3.63
N LYS A 475 26.20 22.98 -3.97
CA LYS A 475 27.01 23.96 -3.21
C LYS A 475 26.26 25.27 -2.91
N GLU A 476 25.44 25.71 -3.84
CA GLU A 476 24.62 26.93 -3.73
C GLU A 476 23.53 26.83 -2.66
N LYS A 477 23.07 25.61 -2.36
CA LYS A 477 21.98 25.32 -1.43
C LYS A 477 22.45 24.73 -0.10
N VAL A 478 23.76 24.46 0.07
CA VAL A 478 24.32 23.85 1.29
C VAL A 478 23.99 24.69 2.52
N GLU A 479 24.18 26.02 2.44
CA GLU A 479 23.95 26.89 3.59
C GLU A 479 22.47 26.97 3.97
N ASN A 480 21.58 27.02 2.98
CA ASN A 480 20.13 27.04 3.20
C ASN A 480 19.64 25.72 3.80
N PHE A 481 20.09 24.59 3.23
CA PHE A 481 19.77 23.27 3.74
C PHE A 481 20.31 23.07 5.16
N ARG A 482 21.54 23.51 5.43
CA ARG A 482 22.16 23.46 6.76
C ARG A 482 21.36 24.28 7.77
N ASN A 483 20.97 25.49 7.41
CA ASN A 483 20.13 26.34 8.27
C ASN A 483 18.77 25.71 8.55
N PHE A 484 18.13 25.12 7.54
CA PHE A 484 16.86 24.42 7.71
C PHE A 484 17.00 23.16 8.58
N ALA A 485 18.04 22.36 8.34
CA ALA A 485 18.31 21.15 9.11
C ALA A 485 18.58 21.45 10.59
N ILE A 486 19.31 22.54 10.88
CA ILE A 486 19.62 22.94 12.26
C ILE A 486 18.41 23.62 12.92
N LYS A 487 17.75 24.57 12.25
CA LYS A 487 16.68 25.38 12.85
C LYS A 487 15.34 24.65 12.91
N THR A 488 14.99 23.93 11.85
CA THR A 488 13.68 23.28 11.70
C THR A 488 13.75 21.83 12.17
N MET A 489 14.70 21.05 11.65
CA MET A 489 14.84 19.63 12.01
C MET A 489 15.67 19.35 13.27
N LYS A 490 16.22 20.40 13.92
CA LYS A 490 17.04 20.30 15.15
C LYS A 490 18.25 19.35 15.04
N LEU A 491 18.80 19.17 13.84
CA LEU A 491 20.03 18.39 13.64
C LEU A 491 21.26 19.14 14.17
N LYS A 492 22.22 18.42 14.74
CA LYS A 492 23.46 19.02 15.26
C LYS A 492 24.37 19.51 14.13
N GLU A 493 24.95 20.69 14.32
CA GLU A 493 25.91 21.29 13.37
C GLU A 493 27.18 20.45 13.20
N GLU A 494 27.60 19.77 14.28
CA GLU A 494 28.76 18.89 14.32
C GLU A 494 28.64 17.77 13.29
N TRP A 495 27.46 17.17 13.15
CA TRP A 495 27.23 16.01 12.28
C TRP A 495 27.40 16.38 10.81
N PHE A 496 26.95 17.58 10.44
CA PHE A 496 27.16 18.11 9.09
C PHE A 496 28.63 18.40 8.80
N SER A 497 29.32 19.02 9.76
CA SER A 497 30.74 19.36 9.63
C SER A 497 31.61 18.11 9.49
N GLU A 498 31.36 17.09 10.33
CA GLU A 498 32.05 15.80 10.28
C GLU A 498 31.80 15.07 8.95
N ALA A 499 30.55 15.02 8.48
CA ALA A 499 30.21 14.40 7.21
C ALA A 499 30.90 15.08 6.02
N GLN A 500 30.95 16.41 6.02
CA GLN A 500 31.68 17.18 5.00
C GLN A 500 33.19 16.95 5.08
N GLU A 501 33.76 16.83 6.28
CA GLU A 501 35.18 16.55 6.48
C GLU A 501 35.53 15.14 5.96
N ILE A 502 34.73 14.13 6.31
CA ILE A 502 34.90 12.75 5.84
C ILE A 502 34.85 12.72 4.31
N PHE A 503 33.85 13.35 3.69
CA PHE A 503 33.76 13.42 2.24
C PHE A 503 34.96 14.14 1.62
N SER A 504 35.42 15.23 2.23
CA SER A 504 36.60 15.97 1.77
C SER A 504 37.86 15.12 1.84
N LYS A 505 38.05 14.33 2.91
CA LYS A 505 39.15 13.34 3.01
C LYS A 505 39.10 12.32 1.87
N TYR A 506 37.92 11.80 1.53
CA TYR A 506 37.76 10.86 0.41
C TYR A 506 38.02 11.52 -0.95
N LYS A 507 37.62 12.78 -1.13
CA LYS A 507 37.83 13.54 -2.36
C LYS A 507 39.30 13.97 -2.57
N GLU A 508 40.01 14.30 -1.49
CA GLU A 508 41.40 14.77 -1.51
C GLU A 508 42.43 13.65 -1.74
N VAL A 509 42.05 12.38 -1.53
CA VAL A 509 42.89 11.23 -1.89
C VAL A 509 42.54 10.78 -3.31
N PRO A 510 43.07 11.48 -4.32
CA PRO A 510 44.22 10.92 -5.03
C PRO A 510 45.28 11.99 -5.36
N GLY A 511 46.42 11.97 -4.65
CA GLY A 511 47.70 12.40 -5.21
C GLY A 511 48.33 13.74 -4.77
N ARG A 512 47.80 14.47 -3.79
CA ARG A 512 48.55 15.59 -3.18
C ARG A 512 49.06 15.24 -1.79
N LYS A 513 50.38 14.98 -1.73
CA LYS A 513 51.16 14.96 -0.47
C LYS A 513 50.82 16.22 0.33
N ARG A 514 50.31 16.06 1.56
CA ARG A 514 50.39 17.11 2.58
C ARG A 514 51.87 17.42 2.77
N LYS A 515 52.34 18.58 2.30
CA LYS A 515 53.57 19.17 2.82
C LYS A 515 53.21 19.72 4.20
N PHE A 516 53.44 18.92 5.23
CA PHE A 516 53.65 19.48 6.56
C PHE A 516 55.01 20.20 6.51
N SER A 517 55.00 21.53 6.58
CA SER A 517 56.18 22.28 7.01
C SER A 517 56.14 22.33 8.53
N TYR A 518 57.14 21.73 9.16
CA TYR A 518 57.54 22.04 10.53
C TYR A 518 58.06 23.48 10.60
#